data_AF-A0A974BH37-F1
#
_entry.id   AF-A0A974BH37-F1
#
_cell.length_a   1.000
_cell.length_b   1.000
_cell.length_c   1.000
_cell.angle_alpha   90.00
_cell.angle_beta   90.00
_cell.angle_gamma   90.00
#
_symmetry.space_group_name_H-M   'P 1'
#
loop_
_entity.id
_entity.type
_entity.pdbx_description
1 polymer ?
#
loop_
_entity_poly.entity_id
_entity_poly.type
_entity_poly.pdbx_seq_one_letter_code
_entity_poly.pdbx_strand_id
1 'polypeptide(L)'
;MVENLKIGLITSQLSLNNAKKSLSIYEEIKDFINIARVQNNIGNIYSDFIRYKNDKKEREKNYSISEEYLHKSLEFYNIEKYPYEFARSYQNLGSLNLLMMCNDDDKDKIYSYYIKAEKNYEMCKKVFVKDKYENEYINLYYNLMTLYFQELKRIGDMTLLSKIMDNSKFILDICTIENRPKIYVDTNNIMADAYKFAIETCEITNESEKIDFIEETIAKYEIVLGFREFIISDKLNMIINCKCQSKGLPLLIKLS
;
A
#
# COMPACT_ATOMS: atom_id res chain seq x y z
N MET A 1 10.16 15.10 -8.18
CA MET A 1 8.89 14.36 -8.41
C MET A 1 8.77 13.89 -9.86
N VAL A 2 8.88 14.78 -10.87
CA VAL A 2 8.80 14.43 -12.31
C VAL A 2 9.88 13.43 -12.74
N GLU A 3 11.11 13.57 -12.26
CA GLU A 3 12.22 12.67 -12.60
C GLU A 3 11.99 11.24 -12.08
N ASN A 4 11.47 11.10 -10.85
CA ASN A 4 11.13 9.79 -10.27
C ASN A 4 9.99 9.09 -11.03
N LEU A 5 8.99 9.84 -11.51
CA LEU A 5 7.92 9.29 -12.35
C LEU A 5 8.47 8.79 -13.70
N LYS A 6 9.41 9.54 -14.28
CA LYS A 6 10.07 9.17 -15.55
C LYS A 6 10.93 7.91 -15.39
N ILE A 7 11.72 7.82 -14.31
CA ILE A 7 12.52 6.64 -13.98
C ILE A 7 11.62 5.42 -13.74
N GLY A 8 10.52 5.58 -13.00
CA GLY A 8 9.54 4.53 -12.75
C GLY A 8 8.95 3.99 -14.05
N LEU A 9 8.50 4.86 -14.95
CA LEU A 9 7.95 4.48 -16.26
C LEU A 9 8.95 3.69 -17.12
N ILE A 10 10.20 4.15 -17.20
CA ILE A 10 11.27 3.47 -17.96
C ILE A 10 11.54 2.09 -17.37
N THR A 11 11.62 2.01 -16.04
CA THR A 11 11.88 0.75 -15.34
C THR A 11 10.73 -0.25 -15.56
N SER A 12 9.48 0.18 -15.43
CA SER A 12 8.30 -0.65 -15.70
C SER A 12 8.26 -1.13 -17.15
N GLN A 13 8.67 -0.31 -18.12
CA GLN A 13 8.74 -0.72 -19.52
C GLN A 13 9.81 -1.81 -19.77
N LEU A 14 10.99 -1.68 -19.15
CA LEU A 14 12.04 -2.69 -19.22
C LEU A 14 11.58 -4.00 -18.56
N SER A 15 10.97 -3.91 -17.38
CA SER A 15 10.39 -5.05 -16.66
C SER A 15 9.31 -5.73 -17.50
N LEU A 16 8.43 -4.98 -18.15
CA LEU A 16 7.39 -5.54 -19.03
C LEU A 16 8.00 -6.32 -20.20
N ASN A 17 9.03 -5.78 -20.84
CA ASN A 17 9.69 -6.43 -21.96
C ASN A 17 10.35 -7.75 -21.54
N ASN A 18 11.02 -7.76 -20.39
CA ASN A 18 11.64 -8.98 -19.85
C ASN A 18 10.60 -10.00 -19.42
N ALA A 19 9.52 -9.57 -18.76
CA ALA A 19 8.43 -10.44 -18.35
C ALA A 19 7.76 -11.10 -19.58
N LYS A 20 7.49 -10.36 -20.65
CA LYS A 20 6.93 -10.93 -21.89
C LYS A 20 7.86 -11.94 -22.57
N LYS A 21 9.17 -11.70 -22.59
CA LYS A 21 10.14 -12.69 -23.10
C LYS A 21 10.14 -13.96 -22.25
N SER A 22 10.15 -13.80 -20.92
CA SER A 22 10.10 -14.93 -20.00
C SER A 22 8.80 -15.73 -20.15
N LEU A 23 7.67 -15.04 -20.35
CA LEU A 23 6.37 -15.68 -20.58
C LEU A 23 6.43 -16.60 -21.81
N SER A 24 6.94 -16.10 -22.93
CA SER A 24 7.08 -16.88 -24.16
C SER A 24 7.94 -18.14 -23.98
N ILE A 25 9.01 -18.07 -23.20
CA ILE A 25 9.88 -19.23 -22.92
C ILE A 25 9.13 -20.26 -22.08
N TYR A 26 8.45 -19.82 -21.01
CA TYR A 26 7.69 -20.73 -20.15
C TYR A 26 6.49 -21.35 -20.85
N GLU A 27 5.85 -20.63 -21.78
CA GLU A 27 4.80 -21.16 -22.66
C GLU A 27 5.34 -22.25 -23.59
N GLU A 28 6.52 -22.07 -24.18
CA GLU A 28 7.18 -23.04 -25.06
C GLU A 28 7.48 -24.36 -24.32
N ILE A 29 8.06 -24.26 -23.13
CA ILE A 29 8.40 -25.44 -22.30
C ILE A 29 7.22 -25.97 -21.47
N LYS A 30 6.04 -25.34 -21.58
CA LYS A 30 4.80 -25.67 -20.84
C LYS A 30 4.98 -25.69 -19.32
N ASP A 31 5.77 -24.76 -18.79
CA ASP A 31 5.92 -24.57 -17.34
C ASP A 31 4.80 -23.67 -16.79
N PHE A 32 3.65 -24.29 -16.55
CA PHE A 32 2.44 -23.61 -16.14
C PHE A 32 2.57 -22.79 -14.85
N ILE A 33 3.43 -23.21 -13.91
CA ILE A 33 3.62 -22.47 -12.66
C ILE A 33 4.39 -21.19 -12.92
N ASN A 34 5.45 -21.26 -13.72
CA ASN A 34 6.18 -20.05 -14.07
C ASN A 34 5.41 -19.15 -15.05
N ILE A 35 4.55 -19.69 -15.92
CA ILE A 35 3.58 -18.91 -16.68
C ILE A 35 2.71 -18.07 -15.73
N ALA A 36 2.11 -18.69 -14.72
CA ALA A 36 1.25 -17.99 -13.75
C ALA A 36 2.02 -16.93 -12.94
N ARG A 37 3.27 -17.21 -12.55
CA ARG A 37 4.13 -16.24 -11.83
C ARG A 37 4.40 -15.02 -12.69
N VAL A 38 4.75 -15.24 -13.95
CA VAL A 38 5.04 -14.15 -14.89
C VAL A 38 3.78 -13.36 -15.22
N GLN A 39 2.63 -14.02 -15.40
CA GLN A 39 1.36 -13.33 -15.60
C GLN A 39 1.00 -12.43 -14.39
N ASN A 40 1.13 -12.94 -13.16
CA ASN A 40 0.91 -12.12 -11.96
C ASN A 40 1.83 -10.88 -11.94
N ASN A 41 3.10 -11.06 -12.28
CA ASN A 41 4.07 -9.96 -12.36
C ASN A 41 3.74 -8.96 -13.47
N ILE A 42 3.30 -9.41 -14.65
CA ILE A 42 2.85 -8.52 -15.74
C ILE A 42 1.65 -7.69 -15.28
N GLY A 43 0.70 -8.32 -14.56
CA GLY A 43 -0.41 -7.61 -13.93
C GLY A 43 0.08 -6.46 -13.05
N ASN A 44 0.99 -6.75 -12.11
CA ASN A 44 1.56 -5.70 -11.25
C ASN A 44 2.28 -4.59 -12.02
N ILE A 45 3.01 -4.92 -13.09
CA ILE A 45 3.67 -3.90 -13.92
C ILE A 45 2.64 -2.97 -14.58
N TYR A 46 1.50 -3.49 -15.04
CA TYR A 46 0.41 -2.65 -15.54
C TYR A 46 -0.27 -1.83 -14.45
N SER A 47 -0.39 -2.36 -13.23
CA SER A 47 -0.81 -1.58 -12.06
C SER A 47 0.15 -0.41 -11.77
N ASP A 48 1.46 -0.60 -11.89
CA ASP A 48 2.45 0.47 -11.73
C ASP A 48 2.29 1.55 -12.80
N PHE A 49 2.00 1.18 -14.05
CA PHE A 49 1.72 2.17 -15.10
C PHE A 49 0.54 3.07 -14.76
N ILE A 50 -0.50 2.59 -14.06
CA ILE A 50 -1.62 3.42 -13.61
C ILE A 50 -1.12 4.56 -12.72
N ARG A 51 -0.16 4.29 -11.83
CA ARG A 51 0.42 5.28 -10.89
C ARG A 51 1.24 6.36 -11.59
N TYR A 52 1.77 6.07 -12.78
CA TYR A 52 2.63 6.98 -13.53
C TYR A 52 1.90 7.77 -14.62
N LYS A 53 0.61 7.48 -14.88
CA LYS A 53 -0.17 8.11 -15.94
C LYS A 53 -1.26 9.03 -15.40
N ASN A 54 -1.24 10.27 -15.88
CA ASN A 54 -2.25 11.28 -15.54
C ASN A 54 -3.51 11.18 -16.43
N ASP A 55 -3.43 10.52 -17.59
CA ASP A 55 -4.57 10.35 -18.48
C ASP A 55 -5.53 9.25 -18.01
N LYS A 56 -6.82 9.57 -17.91
CA LYS A 56 -7.86 8.64 -17.42
C LYS A 56 -8.02 7.42 -18.34
N LYS A 57 -8.01 7.62 -19.67
CA LYS A 57 -8.20 6.51 -20.62
C LYS A 57 -7.02 5.56 -20.58
N GLU A 58 -5.79 6.07 -20.43
CA GLU A 58 -4.61 5.24 -20.22
C GLU A 58 -4.68 4.44 -18.91
N ARG A 59 -5.14 5.06 -17.81
CA ARG A 59 -5.35 4.34 -16.53
C ARG A 59 -6.38 3.22 -16.68
N GLU A 60 -7.52 3.47 -17.30
CA GLU A 60 -8.56 2.46 -17.53
C GLU A 60 -8.05 1.32 -18.43
N LYS A 61 -7.30 1.64 -19.49
CA LYS A 61 -6.67 0.63 -20.35
C LYS A 61 -5.69 -0.25 -19.55
N ASN A 62 -4.81 0.37 -18.76
CA ASN A 62 -3.84 -0.36 -17.94
C ASN A 62 -4.53 -1.18 -16.84
N TYR A 63 -5.63 -0.68 -16.27
CA TYR A 63 -6.46 -1.44 -15.33
C TYR A 63 -7.00 -2.72 -15.97
N SER A 64 -7.65 -2.62 -17.14
CA SER A 64 -8.22 -3.80 -17.80
C SER A 64 -7.15 -4.84 -18.14
N ILE A 65 -5.98 -4.39 -18.62
CA ILE A 65 -4.86 -5.29 -18.91
C ILE A 65 -4.31 -5.91 -17.61
N SER A 66 -4.14 -5.12 -16.56
CA SER A 66 -3.67 -5.60 -15.25
C SER A 66 -4.62 -6.66 -14.68
N GLU A 67 -5.93 -6.40 -14.70
CA GLU A 67 -6.97 -7.30 -14.20
C GLU A 67 -6.95 -8.62 -14.98
N GLU A 68 -6.83 -8.56 -16.31
CA GLU A 68 -6.74 -9.75 -17.17
C GLU A 68 -5.55 -10.65 -16.81
N TYR A 69 -4.34 -10.08 -16.70
CA TYR A 69 -3.14 -10.88 -16.39
C TYR A 69 -3.16 -11.45 -14.96
N LEU A 70 -3.71 -10.72 -13.99
CA LEU A 70 -3.90 -11.24 -12.64
C LEU A 70 -4.90 -12.40 -12.61
N HIS A 71 -5.99 -12.32 -13.38
CA HIS A 71 -6.93 -13.43 -13.52
C HIS A 71 -6.33 -14.65 -14.22
N LYS A 72 -5.55 -14.46 -15.28
CA LYS A 72 -4.85 -15.57 -15.95
C LYS A 72 -3.94 -16.33 -14.97
N SER A 73 -3.26 -15.63 -14.07
CA SER A 73 -2.45 -16.30 -13.04
C SER A 73 -3.28 -17.20 -12.11
N LEU A 74 -4.53 -16.81 -11.82
CA LEU A 74 -5.46 -17.58 -11.00
C LEU A 74 -6.06 -18.80 -11.71
N GLU A 75 -5.87 -18.96 -13.02
CA GLU A 75 -6.24 -20.20 -13.73
C GLU A 75 -5.38 -21.39 -13.29
N PHE A 76 -4.16 -21.13 -12.79
CA PHE A 76 -3.21 -22.14 -12.35
C PHE A 76 -3.09 -22.23 -10.82
N TYR A 77 -3.24 -21.10 -10.13
CA TYR A 77 -3.19 -21.06 -8.67
C TYR A 77 -4.55 -21.42 -8.06
N ASN A 78 -4.56 -22.44 -7.22
CA ASN A 78 -5.69 -22.77 -6.36
C ASN A 78 -5.22 -22.81 -4.90
N ILE A 79 -6.15 -22.59 -3.98
CA ILE A 79 -5.87 -22.47 -2.55
C ILE A 79 -5.26 -23.75 -1.94
N GLU A 80 -5.55 -24.93 -2.50
CA GLU A 80 -5.10 -26.22 -1.97
C GLU A 80 -3.62 -26.50 -2.31
N LYS A 81 -3.20 -26.21 -3.55
CA LYS A 81 -1.85 -26.49 -4.04
C LYS A 81 -0.90 -25.31 -3.93
N TYR A 82 -1.41 -24.09 -4.11
CA TYR A 82 -0.62 -22.85 -4.16
C TYR A 82 -1.27 -21.75 -3.31
N PRO A 83 -1.44 -21.97 -2.00
CA PRO A 83 -2.18 -21.04 -1.13
C PRO A 83 -1.57 -19.64 -1.16
N TYR A 84 -0.25 -19.53 -1.08
CA TYR A 84 0.44 -18.24 -1.05
C TYR A 84 0.24 -17.47 -2.36
N GLU A 85 0.50 -18.10 -3.50
CA GLU A 85 0.36 -17.48 -4.82
C GLU A 85 -1.09 -17.12 -5.11
N PHE A 86 -2.04 -17.97 -4.73
CA PHE A 86 -3.47 -17.71 -4.81
C PHE A 86 -3.85 -16.42 -4.08
N ALA A 87 -3.50 -16.32 -2.79
CA ALA A 87 -3.82 -15.15 -1.99
C ALA A 87 -3.06 -13.90 -2.45
N ARG A 88 -1.81 -14.04 -2.92
CA ARG A 88 -1.04 -12.93 -3.48
C ARG A 88 -1.67 -12.38 -4.76
N SER A 89 -2.19 -13.23 -5.65
CA SER A 89 -2.93 -12.78 -6.84
C SER A 89 -4.19 -12.00 -6.47
N TYR A 90 -4.95 -12.48 -5.49
CA TYR A 90 -6.11 -11.74 -4.97
C TYR A 90 -5.71 -10.43 -4.28
N GLN A 91 -4.60 -10.39 -3.55
CA GLN A 91 -4.12 -9.16 -2.91
C GLN A 91 -3.74 -8.10 -3.94
N ASN A 92 -3.13 -8.51 -5.06
CA ASN A 92 -2.81 -7.62 -6.17
C ASN A 92 -4.07 -7.10 -6.85
N LEU A 93 -5.09 -7.94 -7.07
CA LEU A 93 -6.40 -7.51 -7.58
C LEU A 93 -7.08 -6.52 -6.63
N GLY A 94 -7.06 -6.78 -5.32
CA GLY A 94 -7.57 -5.86 -4.32
C GLY A 94 -6.85 -4.50 -4.36
N SER A 95 -5.53 -4.53 -4.44
CA SER A 95 -4.69 -3.32 -4.51
C SER A 95 -4.91 -2.53 -5.78
N LEU A 96 -5.12 -3.22 -6.91
CA LEU A 96 -5.46 -2.62 -8.20
C LEU A 96 -6.80 -1.90 -8.14
N ASN A 97 -7.82 -2.52 -7.55
CA ASN A 97 -9.13 -1.91 -7.37
C ASN A 97 -9.08 -0.70 -6.43
N LEU A 98 -8.37 -0.80 -5.30
CA LEU A 98 -8.14 0.32 -4.40
C LEU A 98 -7.42 1.49 -5.11
N LEU A 99 -6.44 1.19 -5.97
CA LEU A 99 -5.77 2.22 -6.76
C LEU A 99 -6.74 2.95 -7.69
N MET A 100 -7.63 2.24 -8.38
CA MET A 100 -8.63 2.85 -9.25
C MET A 100 -9.67 3.64 -8.46
N MET A 101 -10.13 3.12 -7.32
CA MET A 101 -11.03 3.82 -6.40
C MET A 101 -10.49 5.21 -6.01
N CYS A 102 -9.18 5.33 -5.79
CA CYS A 102 -8.52 6.59 -5.43
C CYS A 102 -8.23 7.54 -6.61
N ASN A 103 -8.37 7.08 -7.86
CA ASN A 103 -7.96 7.82 -9.06
C ASN A 103 -9.08 7.98 -10.11
N ASP A 104 -10.31 7.64 -9.74
CA ASP A 104 -11.52 7.85 -10.52
C ASP A 104 -12.42 8.85 -9.79
N ASP A 105 -13.25 9.55 -10.56
CA ASP A 105 -14.18 10.58 -10.08
C ASP A 105 -15.65 10.14 -10.29
N ASP A 106 -15.88 9.03 -10.99
CA ASP A 106 -17.19 8.47 -11.26
C ASP A 106 -17.67 7.64 -10.06
N LYS A 107 -18.74 8.10 -9.40
CA LYS A 107 -19.23 7.51 -8.15
C LYS A 107 -19.57 6.02 -8.26
N ASP A 108 -20.16 5.60 -9.38
CA ASP A 108 -20.60 4.22 -9.59
C ASP A 108 -19.40 3.31 -9.84
N LYS A 109 -18.42 3.78 -10.62
CA LYS A 109 -17.15 3.06 -10.82
C LYS A 109 -16.40 2.91 -9.50
N ILE A 110 -16.28 3.98 -8.73
CA ILE A 110 -15.56 3.94 -7.45
C ILE A 110 -16.22 2.93 -6.50
N TYR A 111 -17.56 2.92 -6.41
CA TYR A 111 -18.26 1.92 -5.58
C TYR A 111 -18.05 0.49 -6.09
N SER A 112 -18.06 0.28 -7.41
CA SER A 112 -17.73 -1.01 -8.02
C SER A 112 -16.31 -1.48 -7.65
N TYR A 113 -15.32 -0.58 -7.72
CA TYR A 113 -13.95 -0.88 -7.30
C TYR A 113 -13.87 -1.19 -5.80
N TYR A 114 -14.60 -0.48 -4.94
CA TYR A 114 -14.67 -0.77 -3.51
C TYR A 114 -15.15 -2.21 -3.25
N ILE A 115 -16.28 -2.61 -3.84
CA ILE A 115 -16.84 -3.96 -3.68
C ILE A 115 -15.90 -5.03 -4.23
N LYS A 116 -15.28 -4.79 -5.39
CA LYS A 116 -14.27 -5.70 -5.95
C LYS A 116 -13.06 -5.82 -5.02
N ALA A 117 -12.55 -4.71 -4.48
CA ALA A 117 -11.41 -4.71 -3.57
C ALA A 117 -11.70 -5.50 -2.30
N GLU A 118 -12.83 -5.23 -1.64
CA GLU A 118 -13.25 -5.93 -0.42
C GLU A 118 -13.35 -7.45 -0.68
N LYS A 119 -14.04 -7.85 -1.76
CA LYS A 119 -14.18 -9.27 -2.14
C LYS A 119 -12.82 -9.95 -2.38
N ASN A 120 -11.87 -9.27 -3.01
CA ASN A 120 -10.55 -9.81 -3.26
C ASN A 120 -9.74 -9.96 -1.95
N TYR A 121 -9.84 -8.99 -1.05
CA TYR A 121 -9.19 -9.09 0.27
C TYR A 121 -9.81 -10.18 1.15
N GLU A 122 -11.12 -10.45 1.05
CA GLU A 122 -11.75 -11.61 1.70
C GLU A 122 -11.17 -12.95 1.23
N MET A 123 -10.77 -13.05 -0.05
CA MET A 123 -10.07 -14.24 -0.53
C MET A 123 -8.67 -14.37 0.08
N CYS A 124 -7.99 -13.26 0.36
CA CYS A 124 -6.68 -13.24 1.00
C CYS A 124 -6.74 -13.71 2.46
N LYS A 125 -7.79 -13.31 3.21
CA LYS A 125 -8.00 -13.72 4.62
C LYS A 125 -8.08 -15.23 4.82
N LYS A 126 -8.43 -15.99 3.77
CA LYS A 126 -8.45 -17.47 3.81
C LYS A 126 -7.05 -18.10 3.93
N VAL A 127 -6.00 -17.34 3.65
CA VAL A 127 -4.62 -17.84 3.61
C VAL A 127 -3.69 -17.02 4.50
N PHE A 128 -3.77 -15.69 4.41
CA PHE A 128 -2.96 -14.78 5.22
C PHE A 128 -3.61 -14.68 6.59
N VAL A 129 -3.05 -15.43 7.53
CA VAL A 129 -3.49 -15.54 8.93
C VAL A 129 -2.33 -15.17 9.85
N LYS A 130 -2.62 -14.82 11.10
CA LYS A 130 -1.59 -14.44 12.08
C LYS A 130 -0.52 -15.55 12.18
N ASP A 131 0.74 -15.12 12.36
CA ASP A 131 1.94 -15.98 12.42
C ASP A 131 2.31 -16.72 11.12
N LYS A 132 1.61 -16.47 10.01
CA LYS A 132 1.92 -17.02 8.68
C LYS A 132 1.89 -15.94 7.62
N TYR A 133 2.98 -15.83 6.85
CA TYR A 133 3.12 -14.79 5.83
C TYR A 133 2.94 -13.38 6.43
N GLU A 134 3.67 -13.09 7.51
CA GLU A 134 3.51 -11.88 8.33
C GLU A 134 3.47 -10.59 7.49
N ASN A 135 4.35 -10.48 6.49
CA ASN A 135 4.38 -9.30 5.62
C ASN A 135 3.09 -9.16 4.80
N GLU A 136 2.60 -10.25 4.24
CA GLU A 136 1.37 -10.29 3.47
C GLU A 136 0.14 -10.08 4.36
N TYR A 137 0.15 -10.64 5.57
CA TYR A 137 -0.86 -10.39 6.59
C TYR A 137 -0.94 -8.89 6.91
N ILE A 138 0.18 -8.27 7.31
CA ILE A 138 0.22 -6.83 7.61
C ILE A 138 -0.26 -6.00 6.41
N ASN A 139 0.21 -6.32 5.20
CA ASN A 139 -0.18 -5.59 3.99
C ASN A 139 -1.67 -5.73 3.67
N LEU A 140 -2.26 -6.91 3.88
CA LEU A 140 -3.69 -7.14 3.69
C LEU A 140 -4.52 -6.22 4.59
N TYR A 141 -4.23 -6.19 5.90
CA TYR A 141 -4.97 -5.37 6.85
C TYR A 141 -4.70 -3.88 6.65
N TYR A 142 -3.48 -3.49 6.27
CA TYR A 142 -3.16 -2.11 5.91
C TYR A 142 -3.97 -1.63 4.69
N ASN A 143 -4.10 -2.49 3.68
CA ASN A 143 -4.88 -2.20 2.49
C ASN A 143 -6.39 -2.15 2.75
N LEU A 144 -6.92 -3.06 3.59
CA LEU A 144 -8.32 -3.02 4.03
C LEU A 144 -8.63 -1.76 4.83
N MET A 145 -7.76 -1.39 5.77
CA MET A 145 -7.87 -0.15 6.53
C MET A 145 -7.88 1.08 5.61
N THR A 146 -6.98 1.11 4.62
CA THR A 146 -6.97 2.17 3.60
C THR A 146 -8.25 2.18 2.78
N LEU A 147 -8.74 1.02 2.34
CA LEU A 147 -9.98 0.88 1.58
C LEU A 147 -11.19 1.47 2.34
N TYR A 148 -11.35 1.07 3.61
CA TYR A 148 -12.43 1.57 4.46
C TYR A 148 -12.31 3.05 4.77
N PHE A 149 -11.09 3.56 4.98
CA PHE A 149 -10.87 4.99 5.17
C PHE A 149 -11.23 5.81 3.94
N GLN A 150 -10.90 5.34 2.73
CA GLN A 150 -11.29 6.04 1.51
C GLN A 150 -12.82 6.04 1.32
N GLU A 151 -13.50 4.95 1.67
CA GLU A 151 -14.96 4.89 1.57
C GLU A 151 -15.64 5.74 2.65
N LEU A 152 -15.12 5.74 3.89
CA LEU A 152 -15.61 6.59 4.98
C LEU A 152 -15.62 8.06 4.54
N LYS A 153 -14.52 8.54 3.95
CA LYS A 153 -14.43 9.92 3.45
C LYS A 153 -15.46 10.26 2.37
N ARG A 154 -15.97 9.26 1.64
CA ARG A 154 -16.91 9.44 0.55
C ARG A 154 -18.35 9.45 1.01
N ILE A 155 -18.72 8.53 1.90
CA ILE A 155 -20.12 8.29 2.25
C ILE A 155 -20.47 8.66 3.69
N GLY A 156 -19.48 8.87 4.56
CA GLY A 156 -19.69 9.25 5.96
C GLY A 156 -20.30 8.16 6.84
N ASP A 157 -20.27 6.89 6.40
CA ASP A 157 -20.81 5.75 7.16
C ASP A 157 -19.89 5.40 8.33
N MET A 158 -20.33 5.73 9.55
CA MET A 158 -19.59 5.51 10.79
C MET A 158 -19.31 4.03 11.10
N THR A 159 -20.03 3.08 10.50
CA THR A 159 -19.69 1.66 10.65
C THR A 159 -18.31 1.32 10.07
N LEU A 160 -17.85 2.11 9.09
CA LEU A 160 -16.51 1.98 8.50
C LEU A 160 -15.42 2.40 9.48
N LEU A 161 -15.68 3.33 10.41
CA LEU A 161 -14.71 3.71 11.43
C LEU A 161 -14.33 2.52 12.30
N SER A 162 -15.33 1.72 12.73
CA SER A 162 -15.06 0.48 13.48
C SER A 162 -14.20 -0.49 12.66
N LYS A 163 -14.51 -0.66 11.37
CA LYS A 163 -13.69 -1.51 10.49
C LYS A 163 -12.25 -1.01 10.41
N ILE A 164 -12.00 0.29 10.30
CA ILE A 164 -10.64 0.87 10.28
C ILE A 164 -9.91 0.51 11.58
N MET A 165 -10.55 0.71 12.74
CA MET A 165 -9.97 0.41 14.05
C MET A 165 -9.71 -1.08 14.27
N ASP A 166 -10.58 -1.96 13.79
CA ASP A 166 -10.36 -3.39 13.91
C ASP A 166 -9.22 -3.88 13.01
N ASN A 167 -9.11 -3.32 11.79
CA ASN A 167 -7.99 -3.62 10.91
C ASN A 167 -6.66 -3.08 11.45
N SER A 168 -6.66 -1.92 12.11
CA SER A 168 -5.44 -1.36 12.72
C SER A 168 -4.91 -2.22 13.87
N LYS A 169 -5.79 -2.81 14.71
CA LYS A 169 -5.39 -3.73 15.78
C LYS A 169 -4.57 -4.91 15.24
N PHE A 170 -5.00 -5.54 14.15
CA PHE A 170 -4.24 -6.65 13.55
C PHE A 170 -2.83 -6.25 13.10
N ILE A 171 -2.64 -4.99 12.69
CA ILE A 171 -1.33 -4.45 12.30
C ILE A 171 -0.50 -4.11 13.53
N LEU A 172 -1.07 -3.40 14.50
CA LEU A 172 -0.39 -2.89 15.70
C LEU A 172 -0.07 -4.00 16.73
N ASP A 173 -0.75 -5.14 16.64
CA ASP A 173 -0.39 -6.38 17.35
C ASP A 173 1.02 -6.89 16.99
N ILE A 174 1.51 -6.54 15.80
CA ILE A 174 2.77 -7.04 15.23
C ILE A 174 3.77 -5.90 15.04
N CYS A 175 3.31 -4.79 14.49
CA CYS A 175 4.13 -3.63 14.18
C CYS A 175 4.25 -2.75 15.42
N THR A 176 5.48 -2.46 15.81
CA THR A 176 5.82 -1.45 16.80
C THR A 176 6.70 -0.38 16.16
N ILE A 177 6.93 0.71 16.90
CA ILE A 177 7.83 1.76 16.45
C ILE A 177 9.28 1.25 16.30
N GLU A 178 9.69 0.25 17.09
CA GLU A 178 11.03 -0.32 17.05
C GLU A 178 11.25 -1.26 15.86
N ASN A 179 10.28 -2.11 15.53
CA ASN A 179 10.47 -3.17 14.53
C ASN A 179 10.03 -2.78 13.11
N ARG A 180 8.98 -1.95 12.99
CA ARG A 180 8.30 -1.61 11.73
C ARG A 180 7.83 -0.14 11.77
N PRO A 181 8.74 0.82 12.05
CA PRO A 181 8.38 2.20 12.37
C PRO A 181 7.46 2.84 11.33
N LYS A 182 7.74 2.62 10.04
CA LYS A 182 6.96 3.20 8.95
C LYS A 182 5.51 2.72 8.97
N ILE A 183 5.28 1.41 9.03
CA ILE A 183 3.92 0.84 9.00
C ILE A 183 3.17 1.21 10.27
N TYR A 184 3.84 1.18 11.43
CA TYR A 184 3.28 1.61 12.70
C TYR A 184 2.78 3.06 12.63
N VAL A 185 3.61 3.97 12.13
CA VAL A 185 3.27 5.40 12.01
C VAL A 185 2.20 5.64 10.95
N ASP A 186 2.27 5.00 9.79
CA ASP A 186 1.26 5.12 8.74
C ASP A 186 -0.11 4.60 9.21
N THR A 187 -0.12 3.54 10.03
CA THR A 187 -1.34 3.00 10.65
C THR A 187 -1.96 3.98 11.63
N ASN A 188 -1.15 4.54 12.55
CA ASN A 188 -1.61 5.56 13.49
C ASN A 188 -2.08 6.84 12.77
N ASN A 189 -1.43 7.24 11.67
CA ASN A 189 -1.88 8.36 10.83
C ASN A 189 -3.29 8.13 10.28
N ILE A 190 -3.55 6.95 9.67
CA ILE A 190 -4.87 6.65 9.09
C ILE A 190 -5.94 6.63 10.18
N MET A 191 -5.62 6.10 11.37
CA MET A 191 -6.56 6.13 12.50
C MET A 191 -6.88 7.57 12.93
N ALA A 192 -5.85 8.43 13.07
CA ALA A 192 -6.03 9.83 13.44
C ALA A 192 -6.87 10.59 12.41
N ASP A 193 -6.56 10.41 11.12
CA ASP A 193 -7.31 11.04 10.03
C ASP A 193 -8.76 10.56 9.97
N ALA A 194 -9.02 9.28 10.30
CA ALA A 194 -10.37 8.72 10.35
C ALA A 194 -11.20 9.31 11.50
N TYR A 195 -10.65 9.37 12.71
CA TYR A 195 -11.33 10.01 13.85
C TYR A 195 -11.55 11.50 13.59
N LYS A 196 -10.54 12.21 13.09
CA LYS A 196 -10.67 13.61 12.71
C LYS A 196 -11.79 13.82 11.69
N PHE A 197 -11.84 13.01 10.64
CA PHE A 197 -12.91 13.08 9.65
C PHE A 197 -14.29 12.86 10.29
N ALA A 198 -14.43 11.87 11.17
CA ALA A 198 -15.67 11.61 11.89
C ALA A 198 -16.10 12.80 12.76
N ILE A 199 -15.16 13.42 13.49
CA ILE A 199 -15.44 14.61 14.34
C ILE A 199 -15.90 15.80 13.49
N GLU A 200 -15.28 16.01 12.33
CA GLU A 200 -15.52 17.17 11.47
C GLU A 200 -16.78 17.04 10.62
N THR A 201 -17.20 15.82 10.28
CA THR A 201 -18.21 15.59 9.23
C THR A 201 -19.39 14.73 9.65
N CYS A 202 -19.24 13.88 10.67
CA CYS A 202 -20.30 12.99 11.12
C CYS A 202 -21.03 13.60 12.33
N GLU A 203 -22.35 13.39 12.39
CA GLU A 203 -23.15 13.83 13.53
C GLU A 203 -22.92 12.91 14.74
N ILE A 204 -21.97 13.29 15.59
CA ILE A 204 -21.73 12.63 16.89
C ILE A 204 -22.57 13.35 17.94
N THR A 205 -23.68 12.73 18.33
CA THR A 205 -24.66 13.32 19.26
C THR A 205 -24.27 13.17 20.73
N ASN A 206 -23.41 12.20 21.05
CA ASN A 206 -22.93 11.97 22.40
C ASN A 206 -21.64 12.76 22.65
N GLU A 207 -21.68 13.73 23.57
CA GLU A 207 -20.52 14.55 23.92
C GLU A 207 -19.35 13.73 24.48
N SER A 208 -19.62 12.69 25.27
CA SER A 208 -18.58 11.81 25.82
C SER A 208 -17.86 11.06 24.70
N GLU A 209 -18.61 10.50 23.75
CA GLU A 209 -18.04 9.79 22.59
C GLU A 209 -17.20 10.73 21.72
N LYS A 210 -17.66 11.98 21.55
CA LYS A 210 -16.91 13.00 20.82
C LYS A 210 -15.59 13.35 21.53
N ILE A 211 -15.59 13.42 22.85
CA ILE A 211 -14.36 13.63 23.65
C ILE A 211 -13.42 12.45 23.47
N ASP A 212 -13.91 11.22 23.57
CA ASP A 212 -13.10 10.01 23.39
C ASP A 212 -12.41 10.00 22.00
N PHE A 213 -13.13 10.40 20.95
CA PHE A 213 -12.53 10.50 19.61
C PHE A 213 -11.47 11.59 19.51
N ILE A 214 -11.65 12.73 20.19
CA ILE A 214 -10.66 13.80 20.21
C ILE A 214 -9.40 13.32 20.93
N GLU A 215 -9.54 12.65 22.08
CA GLU A 215 -8.42 12.10 22.84
C GLU A 215 -7.66 11.06 22.02
N GLU A 216 -8.36 10.13 21.36
CA GLU A 216 -7.74 9.15 20.47
C GLU A 216 -7.02 9.83 19.29
N THR A 217 -7.64 10.82 18.65
CA THR A 217 -7.02 11.59 17.56
C THR A 217 -5.70 12.22 17.99
N ILE A 218 -5.68 12.87 19.16
CA ILE A 218 -4.49 13.51 19.72
C ILE A 218 -3.41 12.45 19.97
N ALA A 219 -3.74 11.38 20.70
CA ALA A 219 -2.80 10.32 21.03
C ALA A 219 -2.14 9.71 19.78
N LYS A 220 -2.90 9.47 18.70
CA LYS A 220 -2.34 8.94 17.44
C LYS A 220 -1.45 9.96 16.73
N TYR A 221 -1.82 11.24 16.68
CA TYR A 221 -0.96 12.25 16.06
C TYR A 221 0.31 12.53 16.87
N GLU A 222 0.27 12.40 18.20
CA GLU A 222 1.47 12.49 19.04
C GLU A 222 2.51 11.42 18.68
N ILE A 223 2.07 10.17 18.45
CA ILE A 223 2.93 9.08 17.95
C ILE A 223 3.58 9.47 16.62
N VAL A 224 2.78 10.00 15.69
CA VAL A 224 3.25 10.38 14.35
C VAL A 224 4.27 11.51 14.42
N LEU A 225 3.97 12.55 15.20
CA LEU A 225 4.82 13.73 15.34
C LEU A 225 6.12 13.37 16.04
N GLY A 226 6.07 12.57 17.12
CA GLY A 226 7.25 12.10 17.82
C GLY A 226 8.21 11.33 16.91
N PHE A 227 7.70 10.48 16.01
CA PHE A 227 8.55 9.80 15.03
C PHE A 227 9.18 10.75 14.00
N ARG A 228 8.43 11.77 13.54
CA ARG A 228 8.97 12.77 12.61
C ARG A 228 10.09 13.58 13.25
N GLU A 229 9.92 13.98 14.51
CA GLU A 229 10.94 14.68 15.29
C GLU A 229 12.20 13.83 15.47
N PHE A 230 12.04 12.53 15.80
CA PHE A 230 13.13 11.58 15.88
C PHE A 230 13.95 11.51 14.58
N ILE A 231 13.28 11.37 13.41
CA ILE A 231 13.96 11.36 12.10
C ILE A 231 14.71 12.67 11.83
N ILE A 232 14.13 13.82 12.21
CA ILE A 232 14.77 15.12 12.03
C ILE A 232 16.05 15.19 12.87
N SER A 233 16.00 14.75 14.12
CA SER A 233 17.15 14.68 15.03
C SER A 233 18.27 13.80 14.46
N ASP A 234 17.95 12.61 13.97
CA ASP A 234 18.92 11.70 13.35
C ASP A 234 19.61 12.32 12.13
N LYS A 235 18.83 12.93 11.23
CA LYS A 235 19.38 13.63 10.06
C LYS A 235 20.28 14.79 10.46
N LEU A 236 19.90 15.55 11.49
CA LEU A 236 20.70 16.65 12.01
C LEU A 236 22.04 16.15 12.56
N ASN A 237 22.02 15.06 13.33
CA ASN A 237 23.22 14.42 13.87
C ASN A 237 24.17 13.93 12.76
N MET A 238 23.63 13.32 11.69
CA MET A 238 24.43 12.94 10.52
C MET A 238 25.10 14.15 9.86
N ILE A 239 24.38 15.26 9.68
CA ILE A 239 24.93 16.49 9.08
C ILE A 239 26.04 17.08 9.94
N ILE A 240 25.86 17.13 11.27
CA ILE A 240 26.86 17.61 12.22
C ILE A 240 28.13 16.75 12.13
N ASN A 241 27.98 15.42 12.16
CA ASN A 241 29.11 14.49 12.06
C ASN A 241 29.87 14.62 10.73
N CYS A 242 29.17 14.76 9.60
CA CYS A 242 29.81 15.02 8.30
C CYS A 242 30.59 16.34 8.27
N LYS A 243 30.08 17.40 8.91
CA LYS A 243 30.79 18.69 9.04
C LYS A 243 32.02 18.60 9.96
N CYS A 244 31.97 17.78 11.00
CA CYS A 244 33.14 17.53 11.86
C CYS A 244 34.24 16.77 11.12
N GLN A 245 33.89 15.82 10.25
CA GLN A 245 34.86 15.08 9.43
C GLN A 245 35.48 15.93 8.32
N SER A 246 34.72 16.84 7.70
CA SER A 246 35.23 17.71 6.62
C SER A 246 36.17 18.83 7.12
N LYS A 247 36.13 19.19 8.41
CA LYS A 247 37.11 20.10 9.04
C LYS A 247 38.43 19.41 9.43
N GLY A 248 38.57 18.11 9.19
CA GLY A 248 39.72 17.30 9.59
C GLY A 248 40.79 17.02 8.52
N LEU A 249 40.71 17.59 7.30
CA LEU A 249 41.84 17.54 6.36
C LEU A 249 42.74 18.77 6.56
N PRO A 250 43.98 18.62 7.07
CA PRO A 250 44.96 19.69 6.98
C PRO A 250 45.37 19.85 5.51
N LEU A 251 45.27 21.07 4.98
CA LEU A 251 46.09 21.48 3.84
C LEU A 251 47.57 21.28 4.24
N LEU A 252 48.18 20.18 3.81
CA LEU A 252 49.63 20.06 3.78
C LEU A 252 50.15 20.90 2.60
N ILE A 253 50.17 22.22 2.80
CA ILE A 253 51.13 23.09 2.12
C ILE A 253 52.47 22.79 2.78
N LYS A 254 53.29 21.94 2.15
CA LYS A 254 54.73 21.96 2.37
C LYS A 254 55.37 22.79 1.27
N LEU A 255 55.67 24.04 1.61
CA LEU A 255 56.72 24.83 1.00
C LEU A 255 58.07 24.19 1.36
N SER A 256 58.78 23.69 0.35
CA SER A 256 60.24 23.67 0.24
C SER A 256 60.61 23.40 -1.21
#